data_AF-A0A7H4GNA0-F1
#
_entry.id   AF-A0A7H4GNA0-F1
#
_cell.length_a   1.000
_cell.length_b   1.000
_cell.length_c   1.000
_cell.angle_alpha   90.00
_cell.angle_beta   90.00
_cell.angle_gamma   90.00
#
_symmetry.space_group_name_H-M   'P 1'
#
loop_
_entity.id
_entity.type
_entity.pdbx_description
1 polymer ?
#
loop_
_entity_poly.entity_id
_entity_poly.type
_entity_poly.pdbx_seq_one_letter_code
_entity_poly.pdbx_strand_id
1 'polypeptide(L)'
;MTPILPSSGTRWRSAVKAGFAWLDDGLGWFERSALVTCILAMAAISVANVISRNTLGSSIQFAHDVSQILLVIVTFMGIGIGAREARHIRVSAIHDLLPQRARKVLLIFVSLTTSALLFALAGYGRDYAQSTQRSCRVLPEHVEFVGLSVPVGAMPTSVAIVMVLIGLILAGHGVRLTHHHGGRWLRQLGPVMRPLALGTALVAGFLLAAWLFSLFLELVANREGRCRVTSSTGFPVYLVHMLVPLGFLLGSIQFALAGIRNLIGRDNYLSWYRRDEYESAAQSAGQSSLGEARERQVDG
;
A
#
# COMPACT_ATOMS: atom_id res chain seq x y z
N MET A 1 -37.47 -34.38 -13.96
CA MET A 1 -36.47 -34.20 -12.89
C MET A 1 -35.18 -34.85 -13.35
N THR A 2 -34.28 -34.07 -13.95
CA THR A 2 -32.91 -34.50 -14.25
C THR A 2 -32.00 -33.98 -13.13
N PRO A 3 -31.15 -34.83 -12.51
CA PRO A 3 -30.29 -34.39 -11.44
C PRO A 3 -29.18 -33.50 -12.02
N ILE A 4 -29.06 -32.30 -11.47
CA ILE A 4 -27.98 -31.37 -11.75
C ILE A 4 -26.73 -31.96 -11.12
N LEU A 5 -25.81 -32.48 -11.93
CA LEU A 5 -24.50 -32.90 -11.46
C LEU A 5 -23.76 -31.68 -10.88
N PRO A 6 -23.12 -31.77 -9.70
CA PRO A 6 -22.27 -30.69 -9.21
C PRO A 6 -21.07 -30.55 -10.15
N SER A 7 -20.94 -29.39 -10.79
CA SER A 7 -19.77 -29.09 -11.61
C SER A 7 -18.54 -29.05 -10.70
N SER A 8 -17.69 -30.06 -10.87
CA SER A 8 -16.43 -30.30 -10.17
C SER A 8 -15.34 -29.29 -10.59
N GLY A 9 -15.65 -28.00 -10.44
CA GLY A 9 -14.72 -26.89 -10.63
C GLY A 9 -13.67 -26.84 -9.51
N THR A 10 -12.78 -27.83 -9.48
CA THR A 10 -11.46 -27.92 -8.82
C THR A 10 -11.26 -27.08 -7.55
N ARG A 11 -11.27 -27.74 -6.38
CA ARG A 11 -10.83 -27.22 -5.06
C ARG A 11 -9.54 -26.36 -5.10
N TRP A 12 -8.63 -26.65 -6.04
CA TRP A 12 -7.41 -25.88 -6.28
C TRP A 12 -7.69 -24.42 -6.71
N ARG A 13 -8.67 -24.20 -7.60
CA ARG A 13 -9.06 -22.84 -8.03
C ARG A 13 -9.64 -22.02 -6.89
N SER A 14 -10.37 -22.63 -5.95
CA SER A 14 -10.85 -21.93 -4.75
C SER A 14 -9.73 -21.65 -3.74
N ALA A 15 -8.77 -22.57 -3.57
CA ALA A 15 -7.65 -22.39 -2.66
C ALA A 15 -6.69 -21.27 -3.14
N VAL A 16 -6.35 -21.24 -4.43
CA VAL A 16 -5.51 -20.18 -5.02
C VAL A 16 -6.20 -18.82 -4.97
N LYS A 17 -7.51 -18.76 -5.26
CA LYS A 17 -8.30 -17.52 -5.14
C LYS A 17 -8.38 -17.03 -3.68
N ALA A 18 -8.54 -17.94 -2.72
CA ALA A 18 -8.56 -17.60 -1.31
C ALA A 18 -7.21 -17.06 -0.84
N GLY A 19 -6.10 -17.68 -1.25
CA GLY A 19 -4.75 -17.20 -0.94
C GLY A 19 -4.45 -15.82 -1.52
N PHE A 20 -4.83 -15.57 -2.77
CA PHE A 20 -4.65 -14.25 -3.40
C PHE A 20 -5.52 -13.16 -2.77
N ALA A 21 -6.79 -13.45 -2.50
CA ALA A 21 -7.70 -12.51 -1.85
C ALA A 21 -7.26 -12.20 -0.41
N TRP A 22 -6.77 -13.20 0.31
CA TRP A 22 -6.21 -13.02 1.65
C TRP A 22 -4.99 -12.10 1.65
N LEU A 23 -4.09 -12.27 0.67
CA LEU A 23 -2.88 -11.44 0.54
C LEU A 23 -3.24 -9.98 0.24
N ASP A 24 -4.16 -9.77 -0.70
CA ASP A 24 -4.51 -8.42 -1.14
C ASP A 24 -5.31 -7.64 -0.08
N ASP A 25 -6.18 -8.32 0.68
CA ASP A 25 -6.90 -7.75 1.82
C ASP A 25 -5.93 -7.29 2.92
N GLY A 26 -4.96 -8.14 3.28
CA GLY A 26 -3.98 -7.85 4.33
C GLY A 26 -3.09 -6.66 3.97
N LEU A 27 -2.56 -6.65 2.74
CA LEU A 27 -1.74 -5.56 2.23
C LEU A 27 -2.55 -4.25 2.17
N GLY A 28 -3.79 -4.29 1.70
CA GLY A 28 -4.62 -3.10 1.57
C GLY A 28 -4.97 -2.42 2.88
N TRP A 29 -5.24 -3.20 3.93
CA TRP A 29 -5.47 -2.66 5.26
C TRP A 29 -4.20 -1.98 5.81
N PHE A 30 -3.05 -2.66 5.70
CA PHE A 30 -1.77 -2.12 6.16
C PHE A 30 -1.41 -0.82 5.44
N GLU A 31 -1.46 -0.80 4.10
CA GLU A 31 -1.13 0.38 3.29
C GLU A 31 -1.97 1.61 3.70
N ARG A 32 -3.28 1.40 3.91
CA ARG A 32 -4.20 2.46 4.33
C ARG A 32 -3.87 2.98 5.72
N SER A 33 -3.66 2.10 6.69
CA SER A 33 -3.30 2.48 8.06
C SER A 33 -1.96 3.20 8.11
N ALA A 34 -0.94 2.68 7.43
CA ALA A 34 0.38 3.28 7.36
C ALA A 34 0.36 4.68 6.76
N LEU A 35 -0.37 4.88 5.64
CA LEU A 35 -0.49 6.18 4.99
C LEU A 35 -1.23 7.20 5.86
N VAL A 36 -2.35 6.82 6.49
CA VAL A 36 -3.09 7.72 7.38
C VAL A 36 -2.21 8.15 8.55
N THR A 37 -1.48 7.23 9.18
CA THR A 37 -0.55 7.56 10.26
C THR A 37 0.58 8.47 9.78
N CYS A 38 1.17 8.21 8.62
CA CYS A 38 2.26 9.03 8.08
C CYS A 38 1.79 10.45 7.74
N ILE A 39 0.62 10.62 7.13
CA ILE A 39 0.07 11.92 6.78
C ILE A 39 -0.29 12.71 8.04
N LEU A 40 -0.91 12.07 9.04
CA LEU A 40 -1.22 12.72 10.32
C LEU A 40 0.06 13.14 11.06
N ALA A 41 1.09 12.28 11.08
CA ALA A 41 2.38 12.61 11.67
C ALA A 41 3.06 13.78 10.93
N MET A 42 3.01 13.80 9.60
CA MET A 42 3.55 14.87 8.77
C MET A 42 2.81 16.19 9.01
N ALA A 43 1.49 16.16 9.14
CA ALA A 43 0.70 17.33 9.49
C ALA A 43 1.04 17.84 10.90
N ALA A 44 1.09 16.94 11.89
CA ALA A 44 1.39 17.28 13.28
C ALA A 44 2.77 17.93 13.43
N ILE A 45 3.80 17.35 12.81
CA ILE A 45 5.17 17.88 12.89
C ILE A 45 5.30 19.21 12.14
N SER A 46 4.57 19.39 11.03
CA SER A 46 4.51 20.66 10.31
C SER A 46 3.86 21.76 11.15
N VAL A 47 2.74 21.46 11.81
CA VAL A 47 2.06 22.41 12.71
C VAL A 47 2.95 22.75 13.91
N ALA A 48 3.57 21.74 14.52
CA ALA A 48 4.52 21.96 15.62
C ALA A 48 5.70 22.85 15.21
N ASN A 49 6.23 22.64 14.00
CA ASN A 49 7.31 23.47 13.47
C ASN A 49 6.87 24.93 13.21
N VAL A 50 5.66 25.15 12.70
CA VAL A 50 5.10 26.50 12.53
C VAL A 50 4.91 27.19 13.87
N ILE A 51 4.36 26.49 14.88
CA ILE A 51 4.20 27.03 16.23
C ILE A 51 5.57 27.40 16.81
N SER A 52 6.54 26.48 16.77
CA SER A 52 7.90 26.72 17.29
C SER A 52 8.55 27.94 16.64
N ARG A 53 8.43 28.08 15.32
CA ARG A 53 8.98 29.23 14.60
C ARG A 53 8.34 30.55 15.03
N ASN A 54 7.04 30.53 15.33
CA ASN A 54 6.29 31.73 15.67
C ASN A 54 6.38 32.11 17.16
N THR A 55 6.61 31.15 18.07
CA THR A 55 6.67 31.42 19.52
C THR A 55 8.10 31.46 20.08
N LEU A 56 9.00 30.59 19.60
CA LEU A 56 10.39 30.51 20.08
C LEU A 56 11.40 31.21 19.13
N GLY A 57 10.97 31.65 17.94
CA GLY A 57 11.85 32.25 16.94
C GLY A 57 12.84 31.27 16.29
N SER A 58 12.92 30.04 16.76
CA SER A 58 13.74 28.95 16.20
C SER A 58 12.87 27.85 15.60
N SER A 59 13.23 27.39 14.40
CA SER A 59 12.64 26.20 13.78
C SER A 59 13.19 24.91 14.38
N ILE A 60 12.35 23.88 14.43
CA ILE A 60 12.75 22.56 14.89
C ILE A 60 13.58 21.89 13.79
N GLN A 61 14.89 21.74 14.01
CA GLN A 61 15.80 21.24 12.98
C GLN A 61 15.44 19.81 12.52
N PHE A 62 14.96 18.94 13.42
CA PHE A 62 14.54 17.58 13.05
C PHE A 62 13.23 17.54 12.27
N ALA A 63 12.37 18.56 12.36
CA ALA A 63 11.08 18.56 11.70
C ALA A 63 11.22 18.54 10.17
N HIS A 64 12.27 19.18 9.65
CA HIS A 64 12.56 19.19 8.21
C HIS A 64 12.93 17.78 7.70
N ASP A 65 13.91 17.15 8.33
CA ASP A 65 14.39 15.81 7.97
C ASP A 65 13.26 14.77 8.05
N VAL A 66 12.47 14.81 9.14
CA VAL A 66 11.35 13.88 9.34
C VAL A 66 10.24 14.10 8.31
N SER A 67 9.92 15.35 7.98
CA SER A 67 8.89 15.66 6.97
C SER A 67 9.28 15.18 5.58
N GLN A 68 10.56 15.27 5.21
CA GLN A 68 11.07 14.74 3.95
C GLN A 68 11.00 13.21 3.89
N ILE A 69 11.37 12.53 4.98
CA ILE A 69 11.28 11.07 5.06
C ILE A 69 9.81 10.63 4.97
N LEU A 70 8.90 11.29 5.69
CA LEU A 70 7.47 11.02 5.64
C LEU A 70 6.89 11.26 4.24
N LEU A 71 7.28 12.34 3.56
CA LEU A 71 6.88 12.60 2.18
C LEU A 71 7.27 11.45 1.25
N VAL A 72 8.50 10.93 1.36
CA VAL A 72 8.95 9.78 0.57
C VAL A 72 8.11 8.54 0.87
N ILE A 73 7.88 8.23 2.16
CA ILE A 73 7.02 7.10 2.56
C ILE A 73 5.62 7.24 1.96
N VAL A 74 5.00 8.41 2.11
CA VAL A 74 3.65 8.69 1.58
C VAL A 74 3.60 8.57 0.07
N THR A 75 4.63 9.04 -0.64
CA THR A 75 4.69 9.00 -2.10
C THR A 75 4.77 7.57 -2.60
N PHE A 76 5.73 6.78 -2.13
CA PHE A 76 5.97 5.44 -2.66
C PHE A 76 4.96 4.40 -2.16
N MET A 77 4.50 4.50 -0.91
CA MET A 77 3.40 3.67 -0.41
C MET A 77 2.06 4.07 -1.05
N GLY A 78 1.89 5.35 -1.39
CA GLY A 78 0.69 5.88 -2.05
C GLY A 78 0.46 5.37 -3.47
N ILE A 79 1.52 4.97 -4.19
CA ILE A 79 1.44 4.42 -5.55
C ILE A 79 0.56 3.16 -5.57
N GLY A 80 0.71 2.26 -4.60
CA GLY A 80 -0.06 1.02 -4.51
C GLY A 80 -1.57 1.29 -4.41
N ILE A 81 -1.97 2.17 -3.49
CA ILE A 81 -3.38 2.56 -3.32
C ILE A 81 -3.90 3.32 -4.54
N GLY A 82 -3.10 4.23 -5.10
CA GLY A 82 -3.48 5.02 -6.28
C GLY A 82 -3.81 4.13 -7.48
N ALA A 83 -2.97 3.12 -7.74
CA ALA A 83 -3.17 2.14 -8.79
C ALA A 83 -4.40 1.25 -8.52
N ARG A 84 -4.61 0.84 -7.26
CA ARG A 84 -5.73 -0.03 -6.87
C ARG A 84 -7.08 0.64 -6.93
N GLU A 85 -7.17 1.90 -6.55
CA GLU A 85 -8.39 2.71 -6.64
C GLU A 85 -8.60 3.31 -8.04
N ALA A 86 -7.69 3.02 -8.98
CA ALA A 86 -7.70 3.60 -10.32
C ALA A 86 -7.86 5.13 -10.32
N ARG A 87 -7.17 5.82 -9.39
CA ARG A 87 -7.22 7.29 -9.29
C ARG A 87 -6.31 7.99 -10.30
N HIS A 88 -5.81 7.26 -11.30
CA HIS A 88 -5.06 7.86 -12.39
C HIS A 88 -6.00 8.75 -13.20
N ILE A 89 -5.62 10.01 -13.39
CA ILE A 89 -6.38 10.96 -14.19
C ILE A 89 -6.49 10.39 -15.60
N ARG A 90 -7.65 9.85 -15.93
CA ARG A 90 -7.96 9.33 -17.24
C ARG A 90 -8.42 10.50 -18.09
N VAL A 91 -7.75 10.71 -19.22
CA VAL A 91 -8.25 11.61 -20.26
C VAL A 91 -9.42 10.89 -20.95
N SER A 92 -10.64 11.25 -20.57
CA SER A 92 -11.89 10.62 -21.00
C SER A 92 -12.18 10.85 -22.50
N ALA A 93 -11.82 12.01 -23.05
CA ALA A 93 -12.20 12.41 -24.40
C ALA A 93 -11.78 11.44 -25.51
N ILE A 94 -10.54 10.92 -25.47
CA ILE A 94 -10.06 9.99 -26.50
C ILE A 94 -10.64 8.59 -26.28
N HIS A 95 -10.70 8.14 -25.02
CA HIS A 95 -11.23 6.83 -24.66
C HIS A 95 -12.72 6.69 -24.97
N ASP A 96 -13.48 7.79 -24.91
CA ASP A 96 -14.93 7.78 -25.09
C ASP A 96 -15.39 7.69 -26.55
N LEU A 97 -14.55 8.12 -27.48
CA LEU A 97 -14.83 8.06 -28.93
C LEU A 97 -14.50 6.69 -29.55
N LEU A 98 -13.80 5.81 -28.81
CA LEU A 98 -13.36 4.51 -29.31
C LEU A 98 -14.44 3.42 -29.14
N PRO A 99 -14.65 2.54 -30.14
CA PRO A 99 -15.56 1.40 -30.04
C PRO A 99 -15.10 0.42 -28.94
N GLN A 100 -16.06 -0.31 -28.33
CA GLN A 100 -15.85 -1.16 -27.14
C GLN A 100 -14.61 -2.08 -27.22
N ARG A 101 -14.31 -2.65 -28.39
CA ARG A 101 -13.14 -3.52 -28.60
C ARG A 101 -11.82 -2.74 -28.56
N ALA A 102 -11.76 -1.57 -29.19
CA ALA A 102 -10.56 -0.74 -29.22
C ALA A 102 -10.26 -0.11 -27.85
N ARG A 103 -11.30 0.29 -27.10
CA ARG A 103 -11.17 0.77 -25.71
C ARG A 103 -10.52 -0.28 -24.81
N LYS A 104 -10.98 -1.52 -24.91
CA LYS A 104 -10.44 -2.65 -24.13
C LYS A 104 -8.97 -2.92 -24.45
N VAL A 105 -8.61 -2.95 -25.73
CA VAL A 105 -7.22 -3.13 -26.16
C VAL A 105 -6.34 -1.99 -25.63
N LEU A 106 -6.83 -0.74 -25.67
CA LEU A 106 -6.11 0.41 -25.14
C LEU A 106 -5.91 0.31 -23.61
N LEU A 107 -6.93 -0.12 -22.85
CA LEU A 107 -6.79 -0.34 -21.40
C LEU A 107 -5.78 -1.43 -21.05
N ILE A 108 -5.77 -2.53 -21.81
CA ILE A 108 -4.77 -3.59 -21.65
C ILE A 108 -3.37 -3.06 -21.99
N PHE A 109 -3.24 -2.32 -23.10
CA PHE A 109 -1.96 -1.75 -23.52
C PHE A 109 -1.40 -0.77 -22.50
N VAL A 110 -2.20 0.18 -22.01
CA VAL A 110 -1.77 1.20 -21.04
C VAL A 110 -1.40 0.54 -19.71
N SER A 111 -2.21 -0.41 -19.22
CA SER A 111 -1.91 -1.09 -17.94
C SER A 111 -0.65 -1.94 -18.03
N LEU A 112 -0.44 -2.70 -19.12
CA LEU A 112 0.77 -3.49 -19.31
C LEU A 112 2.02 -2.62 -19.54
N THR A 113 1.90 -1.55 -20.32
CA THR A 113 3.02 -0.62 -20.57
C THR A 113 3.41 0.11 -19.28
N THR A 114 2.43 0.57 -18.49
CA THR A 114 2.68 1.20 -17.19
C THR A 114 3.30 0.21 -16.21
N SER A 115 2.82 -1.03 -16.18
CA SER A 115 3.41 -2.10 -15.37
C SER A 115 4.89 -2.34 -15.75
N ALA A 116 5.19 -2.46 -17.04
CA ALA A 116 6.55 -2.64 -17.54
C ALA A 116 7.47 -1.47 -17.17
N LEU A 117 6.99 -0.23 -17.33
CA LEU A 117 7.73 0.97 -16.96
C LEU A 117 8.04 1.00 -15.45
N LEU A 118 7.03 0.76 -14.60
CA LEU A 118 7.21 0.73 -13.15
C LEU A 118 8.14 -0.41 -12.72
N PHE A 119 8.07 -1.57 -13.39
CA PHE A 119 8.99 -2.67 -13.13
C PHE A 119 10.44 -2.32 -13.50
N ALA A 120 10.66 -1.63 -14.62
CA ALA A 120 11.98 -1.12 -15.00
C ALA A 120 12.51 -0.09 -13.99
N LEU A 121 11.65 0.85 -13.54
CA LEU A 121 12.00 1.83 -12.51
C LEU A 121 12.28 1.18 -11.15
N ALA A 122 11.59 0.10 -10.81
CA ALA A 122 11.93 -0.71 -9.63
C ALA A 122 13.33 -1.33 -9.77
N GLY A 123 13.74 -1.71 -10.98
CA GLY A 123 15.10 -2.13 -11.30
C GLY A 123 16.13 -1.04 -11.04
N TYR A 124 15.96 0.14 -11.62
CA TYR A 124 16.88 1.28 -11.40
C TYR A 124 16.91 1.73 -9.93
N GLY A 125 15.76 1.77 -9.27
CA GLY A 125 15.66 2.11 -7.85
C GLY A 125 16.41 1.12 -6.96
N ARG A 126 16.42 -0.17 -7.34
CA ARG A 126 17.19 -1.21 -6.66
C ARG A 126 18.69 -0.94 -6.76
N ASP A 127 19.18 -0.70 -7.96
CA ASP A 127 20.61 -0.50 -8.21
C ASP A 127 21.11 0.78 -7.54
N TYR A 128 20.27 1.83 -7.54
CA TYR A 128 20.55 3.08 -6.84
C TYR A 128 20.60 2.91 -5.31
N ALA A 129 19.65 2.17 -4.73
CA ALA A 129 19.63 1.87 -3.30
C ALA A 129 20.86 1.04 -2.88
N GLN A 130 21.24 0.04 -3.67
CA GLN A 130 22.44 -0.76 -3.44
C GLN A 130 23.73 0.08 -3.53
N SER A 131 23.82 0.99 -4.50
CA SER A 131 24.98 1.87 -4.66
C SER A 131 25.13 2.81 -3.46
N THR A 132 24.01 3.30 -2.93
CA THR A 132 23.98 4.13 -1.71
C THR A 132 24.41 3.33 -0.48
N GLN A 133 23.94 2.07 -0.37
CA GLN A 133 24.33 1.17 0.71
C GLN A 133 25.82 0.80 0.68
N ARG A 134 26.37 0.49 -0.50
CA ARG A 134 27.82 0.20 -0.67
C ARG A 134 28.72 1.39 -0.35
N SER A 135 28.17 2.59 -0.44
CA SER A 135 28.86 3.82 -0.04
C SER A 135 28.93 3.99 1.48
N CYS A 136 28.19 3.19 2.26
CA CYS A 136 28.40 3.07 3.71
C CYS A 136 29.64 2.23 4.00
N ARG A 137 30.60 2.81 4.72
CA ARG A 137 31.95 2.25 4.83
C ARG A 137 32.06 1.10 5.85
N VAL A 138 31.04 0.82 6.66
CA VAL A 138 31.02 -0.32 7.60
C VAL A 138 29.59 -0.53 8.16
N LEU A 139 28.84 -1.49 7.64
CA LEU A 139 27.70 -2.07 8.38
C LEU A 139 28.23 -3.28 9.17
N PRO A 140 27.95 -3.44 10.48
CA PRO A 140 27.98 -4.77 11.08
C PRO A 140 27.12 -5.70 10.24
N GLU A 141 27.74 -6.80 9.81
CA GLU A 141 27.18 -7.74 8.84
C GLU A 141 25.92 -8.43 9.36
N HIS A 142 25.63 -8.33 10.66
CA HIS A 142 24.55 -9.00 11.37
C HIS A 142 23.95 -8.05 12.41
N VAL A 143 22.62 -8.00 12.46
CA VAL A 143 21.84 -7.49 13.60
C VAL A 143 21.01 -8.64 14.14
N GLU A 144 21.08 -8.90 15.43
CA GLU A 144 20.23 -9.90 16.07
C GLU A 144 18.81 -9.33 16.23
N PHE A 145 17.83 -10.00 15.62
CA PHE A 145 16.42 -9.75 15.84
C PHE A 145 15.77 -11.04 16.33
N VAL A 146 15.30 -11.06 17.59
CA VAL A 146 14.61 -12.21 18.19
C VAL A 146 15.43 -13.51 18.08
N GLY A 147 16.72 -13.45 18.43
CA GLY A 147 17.64 -14.60 18.35
C GLY A 147 18.02 -15.06 16.94
N LEU A 148 17.55 -14.36 15.90
CA LEU A 148 17.93 -14.59 14.50
C LEU A 148 18.95 -13.54 14.08
N SER A 149 20.14 -13.96 13.65
CA SER A 149 21.14 -13.06 13.03
C SER A 149 20.64 -12.63 11.65
N VAL A 150 20.16 -11.39 11.51
CA VAL A 150 19.69 -10.83 10.24
C VAL A 150 20.81 -10.02 9.60
N PRO A 151 21.35 -10.45 8.44
CA PRO A 151 22.48 -9.76 7.84
C PRO A 151 22.09 -8.50 7.04
N VAL A 152 21.71 -7.43 7.74
CA VAL A 152 21.21 -6.17 7.13
C VAL A 152 22.27 -5.45 6.31
N GLY A 153 23.57 -5.71 6.54
CA GLY A 153 24.69 -5.09 5.83
C GLY A 153 24.90 -5.57 4.40
N ALA A 154 24.63 -6.84 4.11
CA ALA A 154 24.99 -7.49 2.85
C ALA A 154 23.79 -8.04 2.07
N MET A 155 22.55 -7.87 2.57
CA MET A 155 21.38 -8.37 1.87
C MET A 155 21.27 -7.74 0.48
N PRO A 156 21.12 -8.55 -0.59
CA PRO A 156 20.60 -8.04 -1.84
C PRO A 156 19.28 -7.33 -1.51
N THR A 157 19.11 -6.10 -1.97
CA THR A 157 17.90 -5.29 -1.81
C THR A 157 16.61 -6.05 -2.16
N SER A 158 16.68 -7.08 -3.02
CA SER A 158 15.58 -8.00 -3.29
C SER A 158 15.14 -8.81 -2.06
N VAL A 159 16.06 -9.31 -1.24
CA VAL A 159 15.75 -10.07 -0.02
C VAL A 159 15.14 -9.15 1.05
N ALA A 160 15.65 -7.92 1.16
CA ALA A 160 15.07 -6.91 2.05
C ALA A 160 13.64 -6.53 1.63
N ILE A 161 13.40 -6.34 0.32
CA ILE A 161 12.06 -6.09 -0.22
C ILE A 161 11.12 -7.26 0.11
N VAL A 162 11.56 -8.51 -0.07
CA VAL A 162 10.75 -9.69 0.23
C VAL A 162 10.46 -9.80 1.73
N MET A 163 11.45 -9.60 2.61
CA MET A 163 11.27 -9.60 4.06
C MET A 163 10.32 -8.50 4.53
N VAL A 164 10.45 -7.29 3.97
CA VAL A 164 9.54 -6.18 4.26
C VAL A 164 8.14 -6.54 3.79
N LEU A 165 7.95 -7.01 2.55
CA LEU A 165 6.64 -7.45 2.04
C LEU A 165 6.00 -8.52 2.93
N ILE A 166 6.77 -9.54 3.36
CA ILE A 166 6.30 -10.57 4.29
C ILE A 166 5.93 -9.95 5.66
N GLY A 167 6.76 -9.05 6.19
CA GLY A 167 6.48 -8.33 7.43
C GLY A 167 5.22 -7.47 7.35
N LEU A 168 4.98 -6.80 6.22
CA LEU A 168 3.78 -6.02 5.97
C LEU A 168 2.53 -6.90 5.89
N ILE A 169 2.62 -8.06 5.25
CA ILE A 169 1.54 -9.04 5.16
C ILE A 169 1.20 -9.59 6.55
N LEU A 170 2.21 -9.97 7.34
CA LEU A 170 2.03 -10.49 8.69
C LEU A 170 1.45 -9.42 9.64
N ALA A 171 1.96 -8.19 9.59
CA ALA A 171 1.47 -7.08 10.40
C ALA A 171 0.02 -6.72 10.04
N GLY A 172 -0.31 -6.62 8.75
CA GLY A 172 -1.67 -6.35 8.28
C GLY A 172 -2.64 -7.44 8.71
N HIS A 173 -2.22 -8.71 8.67
CA HIS A 173 -3.06 -9.80 9.13
C HIS A 173 -3.21 -9.84 10.65
N GLY A 174 -2.13 -9.59 11.40
CA GLY A 174 -2.10 -9.54 12.85
C GLY A 174 -3.12 -8.53 13.40
N VAL A 175 -3.21 -7.35 12.79
CA VAL A 175 -4.20 -6.35 13.23
C VAL A 175 -5.63 -6.68 12.79
N ARG A 176 -5.82 -7.34 11.63
CA ARG A 176 -7.16 -7.83 11.24
C ARG A 176 -7.67 -8.92 12.18
N LEU A 177 -6.78 -9.81 12.63
CA LEU A 177 -7.07 -10.85 13.61
C LEU A 177 -7.49 -10.23 14.94
N THR A 178 -6.77 -9.21 15.42
CA THR A 178 -7.14 -8.51 16.65
C THR A 178 -8.43 -7.70 16.50
N HIS A 179 -8.75 -7.15 15.33
CA HIS A 179 -10.03 -6.46 15.10
C HIS A 179 -11.23 -7.43 15.05
N HIS A 180 -11.13 -8.53 14.30
CA HIS A 180 -12.23 -9.49 14.12
C HIS A 180 -12.47 -10.40 15.34
N HIS A 181 -11.40 -10.80 16.05
CA HIS A 181 -11.51 -11.55 17.30
C HIS A 181 -11.72 -10.62 18.49
N GLY A 182 -11.02 -9.49 18.53
CA GLY A 182 -11.16 -8.49 19.60
C GLY A 182 -12.57 -7.96 19.69
N GLY A 183 -13.25 -7.61 18.59
CA GLY A 183 -14.64 -7.14 18.65
C GLY A 183 -15.66 -8.19 19.13
N ARG A 184 -15.42 -9.49 18.88
CA ARG A 184 -16.26 -10.58 19.44
C ARG A 184 -15.97 -10.80 20.92
N TRP A 185 -14.69 -10.78 21.29
CA TRP A 185 -14.22 -10.99 22.66
C TRP A 185 -14.59 -9.80 23.58
N LEU A 186 -14.47 -8.57 23.10
CA LEU A 186 -14.85 -7.35 23.82
C LEU A 186 -16.36 -7.26 24.07
N ARG A 187 -17.18 -7.82 23.16
CA ARG A 187 -18.64 -7.89 23.33
C ARG A 187 -19.07 -8.91 24.38
N GLN A 188 -18.27 -9.95 24.64
CA GLN A 188 -18.52 -10.94 25.70
C GLN A 188 -18.20 -10.38 27.10
N LEU A 189 -17.39 -9.32 27.20
CA LEU A 189 -17.07 -8.67 28.46
C LEU A 189 -18.24 -7.79 28.96
N GLY A 190 -18.45 -7.78 30.28
CA GLY A 190 -19.46 -6.95 30.95
C GLY A 190 -19.20 -5.44 30.83
N PRO A 191 -20.19 -4.58 31.15
CA PRO A 191 -20.14 -3.13 30.90
C PRO A 191 -18.98 -2.41 31.61
N VAL A 192 -18.53 -2.92 32.77
CA VAL A 192 -17.41 -2.36 33.53
C VAL A 192 -16.05 -2.84 33.02
N MET A 193 -15.97 -4.07 32.48
CA MET A 193 -14.71 -4.66 32.02
C MET A 193 -14.30 -4.17 30.62
N ARG A 194 -15.26 -3.73 29.79
CA ARG A 194 -15.02 -3.17 28.45
C ARG A 194 -14.10 -1.92 28.45
N PRO A 195 -14.39 -0.85 29.21
CA PRO A 195 -13.51 0.32 29.22
C PRO A 195 -12.12 0.02 29.80
N LEU A 196 -12.03 -0.92 30.75
CA LEU A 196 -10.77 -1.33 31.38
C LEU A 196 -9.88 -2.14 30.41
N ALA A 197 -10.48 -3.03 29.62
CA ALA A 197 -9.80 -3.76 28.54
C ALA A 197 -9.32 -2.83 27.42
N LEU A 198 -10.12 -1.82 27.06
CA LEU A 198 -9.72 -0.78 26.10
C LEU A 198 -8.58 0.08 26.64
N GLY A 199 -8.66 0.51 27.91
CA GLY A 199 -7.61 1.29 28.56
C GLY A 199 -6.29 0.51 28.63
N THR A 200 -6.32 -0.75 29.04
CA THR A 200 -5.14 -1.61 29.09
C THR A 200 -4.55 -1.87 27.70
N ALA A 201 -5.38 -2.06 26.67
CA ALA A 201 -4.90 -2.20 25.29
C ALA A 201 -4.24 -0.91 24.76
N LEU A 202 -4.79 0.26 25.08
CA LEU A 202 -4.19 1.56 24.72
C LEU A 202 -2.86 1.78 25.43
N VAL A 203 -2.78 1.47 26.73
CA VAL A 203 -1.52 1.57 27.49
C VAL A 203 -0.49 0.58 26.97
N ALA A 204 -0.88 -0.67 26.68
CA ALA A 204 0.02 -1.66 26.08
C ALA A 204 0.50 -1.22 24.68
N GLY A 205 -0.38 -0.64 23.86
CA GLY A 205 -0.02 -0.06 22.57
C GLY A 205 0.95 1.12 22.70
N PHE A 206 0.73 2.00 23.70
CA PHE A 206 1.63 3.11 24.00
C PHE A 206 3.01 2.63 24.47
N LEU A 207 3.06 1.63 25.37
CA LEU A 207 4.31 1.03 25.84
C LEU A 207 5.04 0.30 24.72
N LEU A 208 4.33 -0.42 23.85
CA LEU A 208 4.90 -1.05 22.66
C LEU A 208 5.48 0.00 21.70
N ALA A 209 4.76 1.10 21.46
CA ALA A 209 5.24 2.20 20.62
C ALA A 209 6.47 2.89 21.22
N ALA A 210 6.47 3.13 22.54
CA ALA A 210 7.61 3.68 23.26
C ALA A 210 8.82 2.73 23.24
N TRP A 211 8.58 1.42 23.37
CA TRP A 211 9.62 0.39 23.26
C TRP A 211 10.20 0.29 21.85
N LEU A 212 9.35 0.29 20.82
CA LEU A 212 9.77 0.34 19.41
C LEU A 212 10.54 1.63 19.10
N PHE A 213 10.14 2.76 19.68
CA PHE A 213 10.83 4.04 19.55
C PHE A 213 12.20 4.02 20.25
N SER A 214 12.31 3.43 21.45
CA SER A 214 13.58 3.24 22.14
C SER A 214 14.53 2.34 21.35
N LEU A 215 14.01 1.22 20.83
CA LEU A 215 14.77 0.30 19.98
C LEU A 215 15.23 0.99 18.70
N PHE A 216 14.39 1.83 18.10
CA PHE A 216 14.76 2.68 16.97
C PHE A 216 15.91 3.64 17.32
N LEU A 217 15.84 4.32 18.47
CA LEU A 217 16.90 5.22 18.93
C LEU A 217 18.20 4.49 19.18
N GLU A 218 18.19 3.30 19.78
CA GLU A 218 19.38 2.47 19.97
C GLU A 218 20.00 2.02 18.64
N LEU A 219 19.16 1.68 17.66
CA LEU A 219 19.59 1.29 16.32
C LEU A 219 20.21 2.45 15.54
N VAL A 220 19.80 3.69 15.81
CA VAL A 220 20.39 4.92 15.26
C VAL A 220 21.66 5.31 16.00
N ALA A 221 21.64 5.33 17.34
CA ALA A 221 22.77 5.74 18.18
C ALA A 221 23.99 4.81 18.01
N ASN A 222 23.78 3.51 17.80
CA ASN A 222 24.88 2.54 17.62
C ASN A 222 25.47 2.52 16.19
N ARG A 223 25.03 3.45 15.31
CA ARG A 223 25.43 3.52 13.89
C ARG A 223 26.11 4.83 13.51
N GLU A 224 26.32 5.74 14.47
CA GLU A 224 27.04 7.00 14.25
C GLU A 224 28.44 6.72 13.63
N GLY A 225 28.73 7.40 12.52
CA GLY A 225 30.06 7.44 11.90
C GLY A 225 30.31 6.59 10.64
N ARG A 226 29.32 5.83 10.12
CA ARG A 226 29.59 4.81 9.07
C ARG A 226 28.78 4.92 7.77
N CYS A 227 27.79 5.81 7.70
CA CYS A 227 26.89 6.01 6.56
C CYS A 227 26.56 7.49 6.33
N ARG A 228 26.11 7.85 5.12
CA ARG A 228 25.46 9.15 4.88
C ARG A 228 24.14 9.21 5.66
N VAL A 229 24.07 10.11 6.63
CA VAL A 229 22.93 10.32 7.53
C VAL A 229 22.26 11.66 7.28
N THR A 230 21.02 11.84 7.73
CA THR A 230 20.37 13.15 7.75
C THR A 230 21.04 14.07 8.78
N SER A 231 21.05 15.36 8.49
CA SER A 231 21.81 16.39 9.23
C SER A 231 21.39 16.55 10.68
N SER A 232 20.11 16.35 10.99
CA SER A 232 19.53 16.62 12.31
C SER A 232 19.16 15.35 13.05
N THR A 233 18.59 14.37 12.33
CA THR A 233 18.07 13.13 12.95
C THR A 233 19.09 11.99 12.95
N GLY A 234 20.22 12.13 12.25
CA GLY A 234 21.19 11.04 12.10
C GLY A 234 20.62 9.83 11.36
N PHE A 235 19.51 9.98 10.63
CA PHE A 235 18.81 8.86 10.01
C PHE A 235 19.55 8.37 8.76
N PRO A 236 19.83 7.06 8.61
CA PRO A 236 20.56 6.56 7.45
C PRO A 236 19.77 6.74 6.15
N VAL A 237 20.35 7.46 5.21
CA VAL A 237 19.69 7.86 3.96
C VAL A 237 19.36 6.64 3.07
N TYR A 238 20.13 5.55 3.15
CA TYR A 238 19.89 4.36 2.33
C TYR A 238 18.57 3.65 2.66
N LEU A 239 18.08 3.73 3.91
CA LEU A 239 16.81 3.11 4.32
C LEU A 239 15.62 3.76 3.61
N VAL A 240 15.67 5.08 3.42
CA VAL A 240 14.66 5.83 2.66
C VAL A 240 14.66 5.40 1.20
N HIS A 241 15.86 5.22 0.63
CA HIS A 241 16.01 4.82 -0.78
C HIS A 241 15.57 3.37 -1.04
N MET A 242 15.56 2.49 -0.04
CA MET A 242 15.02 1.14 -0.17
C MET A 242 13.49 1.10 -0.37
N LEU A 243 12.75 2.13 0.07
CA LEU A 243 11.30 2.22 -0.15
C LEU A 243 10.92 2.52 -1.60
N VAL A 244 11.80 3.19 -2.34
CA VAL A 244 11.58 3.57 -3.74
C VAL A 244 11.31 2.36 -4.65
N PRO A 245 12.20 1.34 -4.73
CA PRO A 245 11.94 0.17 -5.55
C PRO A 245 10.75 -0.65 -5.05
N LEU A 246 10.45 -0.63 -3.74
CA LEU A 246 9.30 -1.29 -3.17
C LEU A 246 7.98 -0.70 -3.71
N GLY A 247 7.83 0.63 -3.68
CA GLY A 247 6.63 1.31 -4.19
C GLY A 247 6.42 1.08 -5.68
N PHE A 248 7.49 1.13 -6.47
CA PHE A 248 7.43 0.82 -7.90
C PHE A 248 7.08 -0.64 -8.18
N LEU A 249 7.62 -1.57 -7.39
CA LEU A 249 7.29 -2.99 -7.51
C LEU A 249 5.81 -3.25 -7.19
N LEU A 250 5.30 -2.69 -6.09
CA LEU A 250 3.88 -2.78 -5.73
C LEU A 250 2.98 -2.20 -6.82
N GLY A 251 3.31 -1.02 -7.34
CA GLY A 251 2.59 -0.41 -8.47
C GLY A 251 2.61 -1.29 -9.72
N SER A 252 3.78 -1.85 -10.09
CA SER A 252 3.92 -2.72 -11.26
C SER A 252 3.02 -3.95 -11.18
N ILE A 253 2.91 -4.56 -10.00
CA ILE A 253 2.04 -5.72 -9.75
C ILE A 253 0.57 -5.34 -9.91
N GLN A 254 0.14 -4.21 -9.33
CA GLN A 254 -1.24 -3.75 -9.42
C GLN A 254 -1.66 -3.47 -10.88
N PHE A 255 -0.78 -2.83 -11.66
CA PHE A 255 -1.04 -2.59 -13.08
C PHE A 255 -1.00 -3.87 -13.92
N ALA A 256 -0.10 -4.81 -13.63
CA ALA A 256 -0.08 -6.12 -14.29
C ALA A 256 -1.39 -6.88 -14.04
N LEU A 257 -1.87 -6.89 -12.79
CA LEU A 257 -3.13 -7.51 -12.41
C LEU A 257 -4.30 -6.87 -13.15
N ALA A 258 -4.36 -5.54 -13.26
CA ALA A 258 -5.38 -4.85 -14.03
C ALA A 258 -5.35 -5.25 -15.52
N GLY A 259 -4.17 -5.33 -16.14
CA GLY A 259 -4.02 -5.78 -17.52
C GLY A 259 -4.47 -7.22 -17.74
N ILE A 260 -4.04 -8.13 -16.86
CA ILE A 260 -4.44 -9.56 -16.88
C ILE A 260 -5.95 -9.71 -16.66
N ARG A 261 -6.53 -8.93 -15.74
CA ARG A 261 -7.98 -8.91 -15.47
C ARG A 261 -8.76 -8.54 -16.73
N ASN A 262 -8.32 -7.52 -17.46
CA ASN A 262 -8.94 -7.09 -18.70
C ASN A 262 -8.76 -8.08 -19.84
N LEU A 263 -7.65 -8.84 -19.85
CA LEU A 263 -7.42 -9.88 -20.85
C LEU A 263 -8.37 -11.07 -20.67
N ILE A 264 -8.68 -11.44 -19.41
CA ILE A 264 -9.50 -12.62 -19.07
C ILE A 264 -10.99 -12.27 -18.92
N GLY A 265 -11.31 -11.09 -18.39
CA GLY A 265 -12.68 -10.63 -18.17
C GLY A 265 -13.34 -10.18 -19.48
N ARG A 266 -14.68 -10.27 -19.58
CA ARG A 266 -15.41 -9.68 -20.71
C ARG A 266 -15.58 -8.17 -20.55
N ASP A 267 -15.79 -7.71 -19.32
CA ASP A 267 -15.99 -6.29 -18.97
C ASP A 267 -14.67 -5.50 -18.92
N ASN A 268 -14.77 -4.17 -18.96
CA ASN A 268 -13.65 -3.24 -18.84
C ASN A 268 -13.42 -2.87 -17.36
N TYR A 269 -12.20 -3.10 -16.88
CA TYR A 269 -11.75 -2.83 -15.52
C TYR A 269 -10.65 -1.78 -15.54
N LEU A 270 -10.72 -0.76 -14.67
CA LEU A 270 -9.61 0.19 -14.50
C LEU A 270 -8.54 -0.36 -13.56
N SER A 271 -8.98 -1.04 -12.51
CA SER A 271 -8.14 -1.76 -11.55
C SER A 271 -8.77 -3.12 -11.28
N TRP A 272 -8.07 -4.00 -10.55
CA TRP A 272 -8.60 -5.32 -10.23
C TRP A 272 -10.01 -5.30 -9.61
N TYR A 273 -10.31 -4.25 -8.83
CA TYR A 273 -11.56 -4.08 -8.09
C TYR A 273 -12.55 -3.12 -8.75
N ARG A 274 -12.07 -2.07 -9.44
CA ARG A 274 -12.93 -1.01 -9.97
C ARG A 274 -13.21 -1.20 -11.46
N ARG A 275 -14.49 -1.38 -11.79
CA ARG A 275 -15.02 -1.38 -13.16
C ARG A 275 -15.10 0.04 -13.72
N ASP A 276 -15.18 0.14 -15.04
CA ASP A 276 -15.37 1.41 -15.73
C ASP A 276 -16.81 1.93 -15.59
N GLU A 277 -17.00 2.97 -14.77
CA GLU A 277 -18.31 3.50 -14.38
C GLU A 277 -19.04 4.21 -15.55
N TYR A 278 -18.28 4.76 -16.50
CA TYR A 278 -18.81 5.44 -17.70
C TYR A 278 -19.57 4.49 -18.62
N GLU A 279 -19.15 3.22 -18.71
CA GLU A 279 -19.83 2.24 -19.56
C GLU A 279 -21.17 1.80 -18.97
N SER A 280 -21.23 1.61 -17.64
CA SER A 280 -22.50 1.38 -16.94
C SER A 280 -23.46 2.56 -17.08
N ALA A 281 -22.96 3.80 -16.97
CA ALA A 281 -23.78 5.00 -17.12
C ALA A 281 -24.31 5.18 -18.56
N ALA A 282 -23.46 4.99 -19.56
CA ALA A 282 -23.86 5.07 -20.97
C ALA A 282 -24.85 3.96 -21.37
N GLN A 283 -24.66 2.73 -20.87
CA GLN A 283 -25.60 1.62 -21.10
C GLN A 283 -26.96 1.87 -20.42
N SER A 284 -26.94 2.46 -19.21
CA SER A 284 -28.16 2.83 -18.47
C SER A 284 -28.95 3.92 -19.18
N ALA A 285 -28.28 4.97 -19.69
CA ALA A 285 -28.89 6.06 -20.43
C ALA A 285 -29.46 5.61 -21.80
N GLY A 286 -28.77 4.70 -22.48
CA GLY A 286 -29.29 4.09 -23.71
C GLY A 286 -30.54 3.25 -23.45
N GLN A 287 -30.57 2.46 -22.36
CA GLN A 287 -31.73 1.64 -22.00
C GLN A 287 -32.94 2.48 -21.55
N SER A 288 -32.73 3.58 -20.82
CA SER A 288 -33.83 4.48 -20.43
C SER A 288 -34.47 5.16 -21.65
N SER A 289 -33.65 5.66 -22.59
CA SER A 289 -34.16 6.28 -23.81
C SER A 289 -34.93 5.31 -24.72
N LEU A 290 -34.50 4.05 -24.77
CA LEU A 290 -35.23 2.98 -25.48
C LEU A 290 -36.53 2.58 -24.76
N GLY A 291 -36.54 2.65 -23.42
CA GLY A 291 -37.75 2.46 -22.61
C GLY A 291 -38.79 3.55 -22.87
N GLU A 292 -38.38 4.81 -22.80
CA GLU A 292 -39.25 5.96 -23.07
C GLU A 292 -39.76 6.00 -24.51
N ALA A 293 -38.91 5.63 -25.49
CA ALA A 293 -39.32 5.52 -26.89
C ALA A 293 -40.38 4.41 -27.09
N ARG A 294 -40.28 3.31 -26.33
CA ARG A 294 -41.23 2.20 -26.38
C ARG A 294 -42.55 2.52 -25.69
N GLU A 295 -42.53 3.27 -24.59
CA GLU A 295 -43.76 3.75 -23.92
C GLU A 295 -44.54 4.73 -24.80
N ARG A 296 -43.87 5.69 -25.44
CA ARG A 296 -44.53 6.61 -26.40
C ARG A 296 -45.17 5.92 -27.60
N GLN A 297 -44.71 4.73 -27.94
CA GLN A 297 -45.22 3.95 -29.06
C GLN A 297 -46.38 3.02 -28.66
N VAL A 298 -46.61 2.84 -27.35
CA VAL A 298 -47.74 2.07 -26.80
C VAL A 298 -48.91 3.00 -26.45
N ASP A 299 -48.64 4.26 -26.13
CA ASP A 299 -49.64 5.26 -25.74
C ASP A 299 -50.20 6.10 -26.92
N GLY A 300 -49.80 5.81 -28.17
CA GLY A 300 -50.26 6.51 -29.39
C GLY A 300 -50.89 5.56 -30.40
#